data_AF-A0AAD9XH88-F1
#
_entry.id   AF-A0AAD9XH88-F1
#
_cell.length_a   1.000
_cell.length_b   1.000
_cell.length_c   1.000
_cell.angle_alpha   90.00
_cell.angle_beta   90.00
_cell.angle_gamma   90.00
#
_symmetry.space_group_name_H-M   'P 1'
#
loop_
_entity.id
_entity.type
_entity.pdbx_description
1 polymer ?
#
loop_
_entity_poly.entity_id
_entity_poly.type
_entity_poly.pdbx_seq_one_letter_code
_entity_poly.pdbx_strand_id
1 'polypeptide(L)'
;MKGYLAPYKGERYHLQEFRSSGQPKSSRETFNYVHSSLRIVIERCFGVWKARWRILQYMPNYKFDNQVAIVTASLALHNFIRREAIVDVEFESCDENQDYVPEPEDEESHGQQQFDISNQDKMELYSLNLSSKQTQKTFQ
;
A
#
# COMPACT_ATOMS: atom_id res chain seq x y z
N MET A 1 -21.21 5.41 -16.14
CA MET A 1 -20.76 4.00 -16.04
C MET A 1 -21.93 3.15 -15.57
N LYS A 2 -22.25 2.06 -16.28
CA LYS A 2 -23.11 0.97 -15.78
C LYS A 2 -22.20 -0.05 -15.11
N GLY A 3 -21.87 0.16 -13.84
CA GLY A 3 -21.16 -0.82 -13.01
C GLY A 3 -22.15 -1.63 -12.17
N TYR A 4 -21.78 -2.84 -11.75
CA TYR A 4 -22.65 -3.77 -11.00
C TYR A 4 -23.16 -3.20 -9.66
N LEU A 5 -22.52 -2.13 -9.15
CA LEU A 5 -22.88 -1.42 -7.91
C LEU A 5 -22.82 0.10 -8.11
N ALA A 6 -23.21 0.62 -9.28
CA ALA A 6 -23.20 2.06 -9.50
C ALA A 6 -24.20 2.75 -8.54
N PRO A 7 -23.83 3.89 -7.92
CA PRO A 7 -24.74 4.67 -7.09
C PRO A 7 -25.99 5.11 -7.85
N TYR A 8 -27.12 5.23 -7.14
CA TYR A 8 -28.32 5.86 -7.67
C TYR A 8 -28.08 7.35 -7.86
N LYS A 9 -28.30 7.83 -9.09
CA LYS A 9 -28.15 9.23 -9.44
C LYS A 9 -29.36 10.05 -8.96
N GLY A 10 -29.12 11.32 -8.65
CA GLY A 10 -30.17 12.26 -8.22
C GLY A 10 -30.58 12.13 -6.75
N GLU A 11 -29.90 11.27 -6.00
CA GLU A 11 -30.05 11.07 -4.57
C GLU A 11 -28.74 11.41 -3.86
N ARG A 12 -28.79 11.69 -2.55
CA ARG A 12 -27.58 11.92 -1.75
C ARG A 12 -26.62 10.73 -1.85
N TYR A 13 -25.33 11.01 -1.86
CA TYR A 13 -24.29 9.98 -2.05
C TYR A 13 -23.12 10.13 -1.10
N HIS A 14 -22.69 11.37 -0.81
CA HIS A 14 -21.52 11.59 0.00
C HIS A 14 -21.84 11.39 1.49
N LEU A 15 -21.02 10.62 2.21
CA LEU A 15 -21.25 10.36 3.65
C LEU A 15 -21.40 11.64 4.47
N GLN A 16 -20.68 12.71 4.09
CA GLN A 16 -20.78 14.01 4.75
C GLN A 16 -22.20 14.59 4.71
N GLU A 17 -22.93 14.38 3.61
CA GLU A 17 -24.32 14.82 3.48
C GLU A 17 -25.22 14.11 4.52
N PHE A 18 -25.00 12.82 4.75
CA PHE A 18 -25.76 12.04 5.74
C PHE A 18 -25.38 12.39 7.18
N ARG A 19 -24.12 12.76 7.44
CA ARG A 19 -23.70 13.26 8.76
C ARG A 19 -24.36 14.61 9.10
N SER A 20 -24.43 15.52 8.13
CA SER A 20 -24.98 16.86 8.34
C SER A 20 -26.50 16.95 8.29
N SER A 21 -27.17 16.08 7.52
CA SER A 21 -28.62 16.18 7.27
C SER A 21 -29.41 14.93 7.63
N GLY A 22 -28.84 14.07 8.48
CA GLY A 22 -29.51 12.94 9.11
C GLY A 22 -29.59 11.69 8.25
N GLN A 23 -30.31 10.69 8.76
CA GLN A 23 -30.38 9.36 8.17
C GLN A 23 -30.95 9.36 6.73
N PRO A 24 -30.60 8.33 5.92
CA PRO A 24 -31.21 8.12 4.61
C PRO A 24 -32.73 8.06 4.68
N LYS A 25 -33.41 8.72 3.72
CA LYS A 25 -34.88 8.83 3.70
C LYS A 25 -35.54 7.86 2.73
N SER A 26 -34.79 7.34 1.77
CA SER A 26 -35.28 6.44 0.73
C SER A 26 -34.41 5.18 0.65
N SER A 27 -34.95 4.10 0.10
CA SER A 27 -34.17 2.88 -0.14
C SER A 27 -32.97 3.13 -1.07
N ARG A 28 -33.07 4.09 -1.99
CA ARG A 28 -31.97 4.51 -2.87
C ARG A 28 -30.89 5.27 -2.12
N GLU A 29 -31.27 6.20 -1.25
CA GLU A 29 -30.32 6.87 -0.35
C GLU A 29 -29.66 5.87 0.59
N THR A 30 -30.39 4.89 1.11
CA THR A 30 -29.83 3.83 1.97
C THR A 30 -28.78 3.02 1.21
N PHE A 31 -29.06 2.63 -0.03
CA PHE A 31 -28.08 1.96 -0.88
C PHE A 31 -26.83 2.84 -1.10
N ASN A 32 -27.02 4.12 -1.46
CA ASN A 32 -25.91 5.05 -1.69
C ASN A 32 -25.07 5.28 -0.43
N TYR A 33 -25.71 5.38 0.74
CA TYR A 33 -25.04 5.50 2.04
C TYR A 33 -24.19 4.26 2.36
N VAL A 34 -24.77 3.05 2.25
CA VAL A 34 -24.03 1.81 2.51
C VAL A 34 -22.91 1.63 1.49
N HIS A 35 -23.16 1.93 0.21
CA HIS A 35 -22.16 1.86 -0.84
C HIS A 35 -20.98 2.81 -0.59
N SER A 36 -21.25 4.09 -0.28
CA SER A 36 -20.21 5.07 0.02
C SER A 36 -19.45 4.75 1.32
N SER A 37 -20.16 4.26 2.35
CA SER A 37 -19.56 3.78 3.60
C SER A 37 -18.58 2.63 3.35
N LEU A 38 -19.00 1.60 2.64
CA LEU A 38 -18.14 0.46 2.31
C LEU A 38 -16.93 0.90 1.47
N ARG A 39 -17.15 1.76 0.47
CA ARG A 39 -16.08 2.30 -0.36
C ARG A 39 -15.04 3.03 0.48
N ILE A 40 -15.47 3.88 1.41
CA ILE A 40 -14.58 4.63 2.31
C ILE A 40 -13.79 3.68 3.20
N VAL A 41 -14.40 2.64 3.75
CA VAL A 41 -13.67 1.62 4.53
C VAL A 41 -12.58 0.96 3.69
N ILE A 42 -12.90 0.53 2.46
CA ILE A 42 -11.93 -0.10 1.55
C ILE A 42 -10.78 0.86 1.21
N GLU A 43 -11.10 2.09 0.81
CA GLU A 43 -10.10 3.11 0.45
C GLU A 43 -9.16 3.42 1.62
N ARG A 44 -9.69 3.51 2.84
CA ARG A 44 -8.90 3.74 4.07
C ARG A 44 -8.00 2.55 4.40
N CYS A 45 -8.49 1.33 4.28
CA CYS A 45 -7.66 0.13 4.47
C CYS A 45 -6.45 0.13 3.50
N PHE A 46 -6.67 0.44 2.23
CA PHE A 46 -5.58 0.57 1.26
C PHE A 46 -4.69 1.80 1.53
N GLY A 47 -5.24 2.88 2.07
CA GLY A 47 -4.48 4.05 2.53
C GLY A 47 -3.45 3.67 3.59
N VAL A 48 -3.89 3.03 4.68
CA VAL A 48 -3.00 2.59 5.77
C VAL A 48 -1.96 1.60 5.29
N TRP A 49 -2.39 0.63 4.46
CA TRP A 49 -1.48 -0.34 3.88
C TRP A 49 -0.37 0.34 3.07
N LYS A 50 -0.69 1.32 2.23
CA LYS A 50 0.32 2.08 1.47
C LYS A 50 1.18 2.99 2.36
N ALA A 51 0.60 3.63 3.38
CA ALA A 51 1.35 4.47 4.32
C ALA A 51 2.42 3.67 5.06
N ARG A 52 2.04 2.50 5.58
CA ARG A 52 2.94 1.59 6.28
C ARG A 52 4.07 1.06 5.40
N TRP A 53 3.74 0.59 4.20
CA TRP A 53 4.70 -0.05 3.32
C TRP A 53 5.19 0.94 2.26
N ARG A 54 6.18 1.76 2.61
CA ARG A 54 6.76 2.79 1.71
C ARG A 54 7.19 2.27 0.34
N ILE A 55 7.58 0.99 0.23
CA ILE A 55 7.90 0.34 -1.05
C ILE A 55 6.72 0.31 -2.03
N LEU A 56 5.48 0.40 -1.54
CA LEU A 56 4.28 0.49 -2.36
C LEU A 56 4.01 1.91 -2.86
N GLN A 57 4.51 2.93 -2.16
CA GLN A 57 4.43 4.32 -2.60
C GLN A 57 5.53 4.63 -3.62
N TYR A 58 6.75 4.15 -3.36
CA TYR A 58 7.94 4.43 -4.15
C TYR A 58 8.49 3.14 -4.74
N MET A 59 7.69 2.44 -5.54
CA MET A 59 8.09 1.14 -6.09
C MET A 59 9.24 1.30 -7.08
N PRO A 60 10.43 0.74 -6.80
CA PRO A 60 11.52 0.74 -7.77
C PRO A 60 11.13 -0.03 -9.03
N ASN A 61 11.85 0.20 -10.13
CA ASN A 61 11.59 -0.47 -11.41
C ASN A 61 12.01 -1.95 -11.39
N TYR A 62 11.35 -2.75 -10.57
CA TYR A 62 11.45 -4.19 -10.55
C TYR A 62 10.67 -4.81 -11.70
N LYS A 63 11.06 -6.02 -12.09
CA LYS A 63 10.26 -6.84 -13.02
C LYS A 63 8.85 -7.02 -12.46
N PHE A 64 7.86 -7.14 -13.35
CA PHE A 64 6.45 -7.28 -12.97
C PHE A 64 6.21 -8.39 -11.94
N ASP A 65 6.83 -9.57 -12.11
CA ASP A 65 6.71 -10.68 -11.16
C ASP A 65 7.17 -10.31 -9.74
N ASN A 66 8.24 -9.51 -9.63
CA ASN A 66 8.72 -9.03 -8.35
C ASN A 66 7.78 -7.98 -7.74
N GLN A 67 7.17 -7.11 -8.55
CA GLN A 67 6.17 -6.15 -8.08
C GLN A 67 4.95 -6.89 -7.50
N VAL A 68 4.47 -7.94 -8.18
CA VAL A 68 3.38 -8.80 -7.70
C VAL A 68 3.77 -9.49 -6.39
N ALA A 69 4.99 -10.00 -6.29
CA ALA A 69 5.49 -10.61 -5.05
C ALA A 69 5.55 -9.61 -3.89
N ILE A 70 6.03 -8.38 -4.13
CA ILE A 70 6.08 -7.31 -3.14
C ILE A 70 4.67 -6.95 -2.64
N VAL A 71 3.72 -6.75 -3.56
CA VAL A 71 2.32 -6.47 -3.23
C VAL A 71 1.70 -7.60 -2.41
N THR A 72 1.93 -8.85 -2.81
CA THR A 72 1.34 -10.01 -2.13
C THR A 72 1.95 -10.20 -0.74
N ALA A 73 3.27 -10.08 -0.61
CA ALA A 73 3.97 -10.23 0.66
C ALA A 73 3.58 -9.14 1.65
N SER A 74 3.54 -7.87 1.22
CA SER A 74 3.17 -6.76 2.10
C SER A 74 1.70 -6.84 2.53
N LEU A 75 0.79 -7.29 1.65
CA LEU A 75 -0.61 -7.51 2.00
C LEU A 75 -0.77 -8.67 3.01
N ALA A 76 -0.05 -9.77 2.81
CA ALA A 76 -0.06 -10.90 3.74
C ALA A 76 0.45 -10.50 5.13
N LEU A 77 1.57 -9.76 5.19
CA LEU A 77 2.12 -9.24 6.45
C LEU A 77 1.17 -8.25 7.11
N HIS A 78 0.55 -7.35 6.35
CA HIS A 78 -0.43 -6.40 6.86
C HIS A 78 -1.63 -7.11 7.52
N ASN A 79 -2.18 -8.11 6.82
CA ASN A 79 -3.30 -8.91 7.33
C ASN A 79 -2.91 -9.71 8.57
N PHE A 80 -1.69 -10.24 8.62
CA PHE A 80 -1.16 -10.93 9.80
C PHE A 80 -1.09 -9.99 11.01
N ILE A 81 -0.47 -8.82 10.86
CA ILE A 81 -0.37 -7.81 11.94
C ILE A 81 -1.75 -7.41 12.45
N ARG A 82 -2.71 -7.15 11.54
CA ARG A 82 -4.11 -6.85 11.91
C ARG A 82 -4.76 -7.97 12.70
N ARG A 83 -4.57 -9.22 12.27
CA ARG A 83 -5.23 -10.38 12.89
C ARG A 83 -4.68 -10.70 14.27
N GLU A 84 -3.37 -10.57 14.45
CA GLU A 84 -2.71 -10.81 15.74
C GLU A 84 -2.85 -9.61 16.70
N ALA A 85 -3.65 -8.59 16.35
CA ALA A 85 -3.90 -7.39 17.14
C ALA A 85 -2.61 -6.72 17.65
N ILE A 86 -1.57 -6.74 16.82
CA ILE A 86 -0.32 -6.05 17.12
C ILE A 86 -0.61 -4.55 17.05
N VAL A 87 -0.32 -3.87 18.16
CA VAL A 87 -0.49 -2.41 18.30
C VAL A 87 0.24 -1.71 17.17
N ASP A 88 -0.45 -0.80 16.51
CA ASP A 88 0.04 -0.12 15.33
C ASP A 88 -0.58 1.27 15.22
N VAL A 89 0.27 2.30 15.23
CA VAL A 89 -0.17 3.69 15.31
C VAL A 89 -1.02 4.07 14.10
N GLU A 90 -0.66 3.59 12.91
CA GLU A 90 -1.44 3.86 11.70
C GLU A 90 -2.79 3.15 11.72
N PHE A 91 -2.89 1.95 12.31
CA PHE A 91 -4.18 1.28 12.52
C PHE A 91 -5.04 1.98 13.55
N GLU A 92 -4.48 2.34 14.70
CA GLU A 92 -5.21 3.03 15.76
C GLU A 92 -5.75 4.38 15.27
N SER A 93 -4.91 5.17 14.60
CA SER A 93 -5.31 6.46 14.02
C SER A 93 -6.46 6.30 13.01
N CYS A 94 -6.44 5.23 12.22
CA CYS A 94 -7.52 4.91 11.29
C CYS A 94 -8.77 4.32 11.98
N ASP A 95 -8.64 3.53 13.04
CA ASP A 95 -9.80 2.97 13.70
C ASP A 95 -10.52 4.04 14.55
N GLU A 96 -9.78 4.98 15.13
CA GLU A 96 -10.32 6.07 15.97
C GLU A 96 -10.95 7.22 15.18
N ASN A 97 -10.34 7.64 14.07
CA ASN A 97 -10.79 8.82 13.33
C ASN A 97 -11.25 8.46 11.90
N GLN A 98 -12.57 8.46 11.67
CA GLN A 98 -13.16 8.18 10.35
C GLN A 98 -12.71 9.13 9.24
N ASP A 99 -12.26 10.33 9.59
CA ASP A 99 -11.78 11.35 8.64
C ASP A 99 -10.25 11.37 8.53
N TYR A 100 -9.56 10.45 9.20
CA TYR A 100 -8.12 10.28 9.05
C TYR A 100 -7.80 9.78 7.64
N VAL A 101 -7.03 10.59 6.94
CA VAL A 101 -6.35 10.24 5.70
C VAL A 101 -4.87 10.09 6.07
N PRO A 102 -4.28 8.89 5.93
CA PRO A 102 -2.85 8.73 6.10
C PRO A 102 -2.15 9.59 5.05
N GLU A 103 -1.55 10.69 5.49
CA GLU A 103 -0.71 11.52 4.64
C GLU A 103 0.58 10.74 4.31
N PRO A 104 1.00 10.64 3.04
CA PRO A 104 2.37 10.26 2.77
C PRO A 104 3.26 11.34 3.38
N GLU A 105 4.19 10.98 4.26
CA GLU A 105 5.22 11.91 4.72
C GLU A 105 5.92 12.49 3.48
N ASP A 106 5.75 13.79 3.25
CA ASP A 106 6.39 14.52 2.16
C ASP A 106 7.91 14.45 2.27
N GLU A 107 8.52 14.47 1.10
CA GLU A 107 9.92 14.19 0.78
C GLU A 107 10.94 15.02 1.58
N GLU A 108 11.72 14.38 2.45
CA GLU A 108 13.14 14.72 2.53
C GLU A 108 13.85 14.03 1.36
N SER A 109 14.47 14.84 0.51
CA SER A 109 15.16 14.44 -0.71
C SER A 109 16.21 13.36 -0.44
N HIS A 110 15.87 12.11 -0.73
CA HIS A 110 16.88 11.08 -0.91
C HIS A 110 16.83 10.62 -2.36
N GLY A 111 17.63 11.33 -3.17
CA GLY A 111 18.04 10.89 -4.48
C GLY A 111 18.48 9.43 -4.43
N GLN A 112 18.19 8.72 -5.51
CA GLN A 112 18.61 7.36 -5.81
C GLN A 112 19.76 6.91 -4.89
N GLN A 113 19.44 6.18 -3.82
CA GLN A 113 20.45 5.62 -2.94
C GLN A 113 21.09 4.48 -3.73
N GLN A 114 22.03 4.86 -4.58
CA GLN A 114 23.09 3.98 -5.03
C GLN A 114 23.72 3.48 -3.74
N PHE A 115 23.52 2.21 -3.41
CA PHE A 115 24.26 1.59 -2.32
C PHE A 115 25.74 1.81 -2.65
N ASP A 116 26.38 2.72 -1.93
CA ASP A 116 27.82 2.93 -1.97
C ASP A 116 28.45 1.72 -1.31
N ILE A 117 28.51 0.63 -2.08
CA ILE A 117 29.38 -0.49 -1.81
C ILE A 117 30.78 0.11 -1.74
N SER A 118 31.43 0.00 -0.58
CA SER A 118 32.76 0.53 -0.39
C SER A 118 33.67 -0.01 -1.49
N ASN A 119 34.69 0.74 -1.89
CA ASN A 119 35.63 0.26 -2.92
C ASN A 119 36.25 -1.10 -2.53
N GLN A 120 36.32 -1.40 -1.23
CA GLN A 120 36.78 -2.67 -0.71
C GLN A 120 35.79 -3.81 -0.99
N ASP A 121 34.50 -3.59 -0.72
CA ASP A 121 33.45 -4.56 -1.01
C ASP A 121 33.26 -4.78 -2.53
N LYS A 122 33.46 -3.74 -3.35
CA LYS A 122 33.50 -3.88 -4.82
C LYS A 122 34.66 -4.78 -5.26
N MET A 123 35.84 -4.59 -4.68
CA MET A 123 37.02 -5.39 -5.00
C MET A 123 36.86 -6.84 -4.54
N GLU A 124 36.23 -7.11 -3.39
CA GLU A 124 35.93 -8.48 -2.95
C GLU A 124 34.96 -9.18 -3.91
N LEU A 125 33.90 -8.50 -4.34
CA LEU A 125 32.95 -9.05 -5.33
C LEU A 125 33.61 -9.32 -6.70
N TYR A 126 34.52 -8.46 -7.15
CA TYR A 126 35.30 -8.72 -8.37
C TYR A 126 36.23 -9.94 -8.19
N SER A 127 36.85 -10.08 -7.03
CA SER A 127 37.76 -11.18 -6.70
C SER A 127 37.03 -12.53 -6.64
N LEU A 128 35.87 -12.59 -5.99
CA LEU A 128 35.03 -13.78 -5.89
C LEU A 128 34.52 -14.24 -7.25
N ASN A 129 34.10 -13.31 -8.11
CA ASN A 129 33.64 -13.63 -9.46
C ASN A 129 34.77 -14.06 -10.39
N LEU A 130 35.98 -13.54 -10.22
CA LEU A 130 37.14 -13.97 -11.01
C LEU A 130 37.58 -15.38 -10.62
N SER A 131 37.52 -15.70 -9.31
CA SER A 131 37.81 -17.04 -8.78
C SER A 131 36.77 -18.07 -9.25
N SER A 132 35.47 -17.73 -9.22
CA SER A 132 34.43 -18.65 -9.72
C SER A 132 34.56 -18.97 -11.21
N LYS A 133 35.00 -17.99 -12.03
CA LYS A 133 35.27 -18.18 -13.46
C LYS A 133 36.52 -19.01 -13.75
N GLN A 134 37.53 -18.99 -12.86
CA GLN A 134 38.72 -19.84 -13.01
C GLN A 134 38.41 -21.29 -12.66
N THR A 135 37.64 -21.55 -11.59
CA THR A 135 37.25 -22.91 -11.18
C THR A 135 36.39 -23.61 -12.22
N GLN A 136 35.57 -22.88 -12.99
CA GLN A 136 34.76 -23.45 -14.08
C GLN A 136 35.58 -23.79 -15.34
N LYS A 137 36.77 -23.20 -15.52
CA LYS A 137 37.67 -23.51 -16.65
C LYS A 137 38.62 -24.67 -16.39
N THR A 138 38.68 -25.22 -15.17
CA THR A 138 39.58 -26.32 -14.81
C THR A 138 38.93 -27.71 -14.89
N PHE A 139 37.68 -27.81 -15.36
CA PHE A 139 36.94 -29.07 -15.49
C PHE A 139 36.41 -29.36 -16.92
N GLN A 140 37.11 -28.89 -17.97
CA GLN A 140 37.00 -29.42 -19.32
C GLN A 140 38.38 -29.76 -19.88
#